data_AF-A0A1A0W007-F1
#
_entry.id   AF-A0A1A0W007-F1
#
_cell.length_a   1.000
_cell.length_b   1.000
_cell.length_c   1.000
_cell.angle_alpha   90.00
_cell.angle_beta   90.00
_cell.angle_gamma   90.00
#
_symmetry.space_group_name_H-M   'P 1'
#
loop_
_entity.id
_entity.type
_entity.pdbx_description
1 polymer ?
#
loop_
_entity_poly.entity_id
_entity_poly.type
_entity_poly.pdbx_seq_one_letter_code
_entity_poly.pdbx_strand_id
1 'polypeptide(L)'
;MTPQRVVAAILVCLTFVVSACNPTGDAPSGDATSDQIRHDLEPLTKRFPAIGHPISATWMGGTLGVQPDGRATVPGPSDYWIEAIIELEPATADALRSKYVPTATAEAPELTEKLQKDVPGGPFLTGPALDTALSNDDWRSTAYLHSGSNTLVMRSVDD
;
A
#
# COMPACT_ATOMS: atom_id res chain seq x y z
N MET A 1 -83.82 6.41 19.20
CA MET A 1 -82.83 7.31 18.56
C MET A 1 -81.98 6.48 17.60
N THR A 2 -82.28 6.54 16.31
CA THR A 2 -81.36 6.24 15.17
C THR A 2 -80.82 7.59 14.69
N PRO A 3 -79.57 7.74 14.19
CA PRO A 3 -79.13 7.31 12.85
C PRO A 3 -77.69 6.70 12.86
N GLN A 4 -77.21 5.84 11.94
CA GLN A 4 -77.08 5.89 10.47
C GLN A 4 -75.73 6.47 9.97
N ARG A 5 -74.95 5.62 9.27
CA ARG A 5 -74.03 5.86 8.12
C ARG A 5 -72.78 6.75 8.34
N VAL A 6 -71.66 6.72 7.60
CA VAL A 6 -70.96 5.90 6.58
C VAL A 6 -69.61 6.64 6.34
N VAL A 7 -68.62 5.97 5.73
CA VAL A 7 -67.41 6.49 5.03
C VAL A 7 -66.06 6.46 5.78
N ALA A 8 -65.28 5.46 5.39
CA ALA A 8 -63.88 5.48 4.93
C ALA A 8 -62.86 6.49 5.48
N ALA A 9 -61.72 5.95 5.93
CA ALA A 9 -60.42 6.33 5.39
C ALA A 9 -59.42 5.17 5.59
N ILE A 10 -58.90 4.68 4.48
CA ILE A 10 -57.74 3.78 4.42
C ILE A 10 -56.52 4.59 4.87
N LEU A 11 -55.80 4.11 5.87
CA LEU A 11 -54.40 4.50 6.09
C LEU A 11 -53.55 3.23 6.20
N VAL A 12 -52.87 2.92 5.10
CA VAL A 12 -51.77 1.97 5.07
C VAL A 12 -50.59 2.62 5.79
N CYS A 13 -50.17 2.08 6.92
CA CYS A 13 -48.88 2.38 7.53
C CYS A 13 -48.07 1.09 7.63
N LEU A 14 -47.20 0.89 6.64
CA LEU A 14 -46.02 0.04 6.73
C LEU A 14 -45.20 0.49 7.95
N THR A 15 -45.20 -0.28 9.03
CA THR A 15 -44.22 -0.11 10.10
C THR A 15 -42.99 -0.95 9.77
N PHE A 16 -42.04 -0.34 9.05
CA PHE A 16 -40.65 -0.76 9.07
C PHE A 16 -40.12 -0.58 10.50
N VAL A 17 -39.77 -1.68 11.16
CA VAL A 17 -39.04 -1.63 12.43
C VAL A 17 -37.62 -1.20 12.11
N VAL A 18 -37.36 0.10 12.24
CA VAL A 18 -36.01 0.66 12.23
C VAL A 18 -35.35 0.24 13.55
N SER A 19 -34.52 -0.79 13.48
CA SER A 19 -33.59 -1.15 14.56
C SER A 19 -32.45 -0.13 14.54
N ALA A 20 -32.61 0.96 15.28
CA ALA A 20 -31.55 1.91 15.56
C ALA A 20 -30.85 1.52 16.88
N CYS A 21 -29.52 1.48 16.81
CA CYS A 21 -28.50 1.68 17.85
C CYS A 21 -27.44 0.58 17.81
N ASN A 22 -26.40 0.80 17.01
CA ASN A 22 -25.03 0.57 17.44
C ASN A 22 -24.19 1.71 16.85
N PRO A 23 -23.83 2.74 17.62
CA PRO A 23 -22.74 3.61 17.25
C PRO A 23 -21.42 2.90 17.55
N THR A 24 -20.38 3.35 16.84
CA THR A 24 -18.99 2.97 17.04
C THR A 24 -18.61 1.65 16.38
N GLY A 25 -18.60 1.67 15.05
CA GLY A 25 -17.51 1.00 14.36
C GLY A 25 -16.22 1.67 14.80
N ASP A 26 -15.39 0.94 15.53
CA ASP A 26 -13.95 1.20 15.55
C ASP A 26 -13.46 1.01 14.11
N ALA A 27 -13.52 2.08 13.32
CA ALA A 27 -12.57 2.24 12.24
C ALA A 27 -11.23 2.45 12.94
N PRO A 28 -10.17 1.66 12.67
CA PRO A 28 -8.86 2.01 13.16
C PRO A 28 -8.55 3.40 12.61
N SER A 29 -8.48 4.37 13.51
CA SER A 29 -7.95 5.70 13.22
C SER A 29 -6.61 5.50 12.53
N GLY A 30 -6.52 6.01 11.29
CA GLY A 30 -5.27 5.99 10.55
C GLY A 30 -4.23 6.78 11.34
N ASP A 31 -3.23 6.07 11.86
CA ASP A 31 -1.98 6.68 12.30
C ASP A 31 -1.27 7.21 11.05
N ALA A 32 -1.51 8.47 10.75
CA ALA A 32 -0.76 9.26 9.78
C ALA A 32 0.64 9.58 10.33
N THR A 33 1.44 8.53 10.52
CA THR A 33 2.89 8.49 10.70
C THR A 33 3.24 7.02 10.88
N SER A 34 3.12 6.19 9.84
CA SER A 34 3.34 4.75 10.03
C SER A 34 4.82 4.42 10.05
N ASP A 35 5.46 4.67 11.19
CA ASP A 35 6.76 4.11 11.57
C ASP A 35 6.68 2.60 11.86
N GLN A 36 5.54 1.97 11.57
CA GLN A 36 5.25 0.56 11.76
C GLN A 36 5.81 -0.28 10.61
N ILE A 37 6.53 -1.35 10.97
CA ILE A 37 6.90 -2.43 10.05
C ILE A 37 5.66 -3.29 9.76
N ARG A 38 5.41 -3.53 8.48
CA ARG A 38 4.29 -4.27 7.95
C ARG A 38 4.76 -5.49 7.17
N HIS A 39 3.90 -6.49 7.08
CA HIS A 39 4.15 -7.75 6.37
C HIS A 39 3.03 -8.17 5.42
N ASP A 40 1.96 -7.39 5.35
CA ASP A 40 0.82 -7.69 4.49
C ASP A 40 1.16 -7.44 3.01
N LEU A 41 0.79 -8.39 2.14
CA LEU A 41 1.15 -8.38 0.71
C LEU A 41 0.13 -7.63 -0.16
N GLU A 42 -1.12 -7.56 0.29
CA GLU A 42 -2.23 -7.03 -0.50
C GLU A 42 -1.99 -5.57 -0.94
N PRO A 43 -1.51 -4.64 -0.09
CA PRO A 43 -1.29 -3.27 -0.51
C PRO A 43 -0.17 -3.09 -1.52
N LEU A 44 0.87 -3.93 -1.44
CA LEU A 44 1.99 -3.91 -2.38
C LEU A 44 1.57 -4.48 -3.73
N THR A 45 0.92 -5.65 -3.74
CA THR A 45 0.49 -6.31 -4.99
C THR A 45 -0.57 -5.52 -5.75
N LYS A 46 -1.46 -4.82 -5.04
CA LYS A 46 -2.43 -3.90 -5.66
C LYS A 46 -1.77 -2.69 -6.34
N ARG A 47 -0.71 -2.13 -5.75
CA ARG A 47 -0.01 -0.94 -6.27
C ARG A 47 1.01 -1.27 -7.33
N PHE A 48 1.74 -2.37 -7.14
CA PHE A 48 2.88 -2.76 -7.95
C PHE A 48 2.63 -4.14 -8.58
N PRO A 49 1.72 -4.27 -9.55
CA PRO A 49 1.33 -5.57 -10.11
C PRO A 49 2.51 -6.33 -10.75
N ALA A 50 3.59 -5.63 -11.12
CA ALA A 50 4.80 -6.26 -11.65
C ALA A 50 5.56 -7.14 -10.63
N ILE A 51 5.28 -7.04 -9.32
CA ILE A 51 5.83 -7.94 -8.30
C ILE A 51 5.11 -9.31 -8.26
N GLY A 52 4.01 -9.47 -9.00
CA GLY A 52 3.25 -10.72 -9.09
C GLY A 52 2.60 -11.10 -7.75
N HIS A 53 2.84 -12.34 -7.30
CA HIS A 53 2.39 -12.88 -6.02
C HIS A 53 3.60 -13.19 -5.14
N PRO A 54 4.12 -12.22 -4.35
CA PRO A 54 5.29 -12.46 -3.51
C PRO A 54 5.05 -13.57 -2.47
N ILE A 55 6.13 -14.23 -2.08
CA ILE A 55 6.14 -15.21 -0.97
C ILE A 55 5.98 -14.48 0.37
N SER A 56 6.72 -13.38 0.53
CA SER A 56 6.71 -12.57 1.75
C SER A 56 7.13 -11.13 1.43
N ALA A 57 6.82 -10.20 2.35
CA ALA A 57 7.34 -8.85 2.31
C ALA A 57 7.52 -8.31 3.72
N THR A 58 8.47 -7.39 3.88
CA THR A 58 8.64 -6.54 5.05
C THR A 58 8.74 -5.13 4.53
N TRP A 59 7.80 -4.27 4.91
CA TRP A 59 7.69 -2.94 4.31
C TRP A 59 7.19 -1.90 5.30
N MET A 60 7.44 -0.65 4.96
CA MET A 60 6.98 0.53 5.67
C MET A 60 6.45 1.52 4.65
N GLY A 61 5.54 2.39 5.09
CA GLY A 61 5.12 3.52 4.30
C GLY A 61 4.61 4.61 5.22
N GLY A 62 4.57 5.83 4.72
CA GLY A 62 4.17 6.97 5.52
C GLY A 62 3.92 8.18 4.65
N THR A 63 3.69 9.31 5.32
CA THR A 63 3.48 10.58 4.64
C THR A 63 4.70 11.50 4.75
N LEU A 64 5.16 12.07 3.64
CA LEU A 64 6.21 13.09 3.64
C LEU A 64 5.59 14.44 4.07
N GLY A 65 5.79 14.86 5.32
CA GLY A 65 5.37 16.22 5.73
C GLY A 65 4.76 16.39 7.12
N VAL A 66 4.64 15.34 7.92
CA VAL A 66 4.19 15.51 9.32
C VAL A 66 5.38 15.94 10.17
N GLN A 67 5.47 17.24 10.48
CA GLN A 67 6.41 17.72 11.49
C GLN A 67 6.02 17.13 12.85
N PRO A 68 6.99 16.77 13.72
CA PRO A 68 6.71 16.20 15.04
C PRO A 68 5.93 17.14 15.99
N ASP A 69 5.65 18.39 15.59
CA ASP A 69 4.87 19.37 16.35
C ASP A 69 3.37 19.43 15.95
N GLY A 70 2.92 18.54 15.06
CA GLY A 70 1.49 18.38 14.74
C GLY A 70 0.89 19.48 13.84
N ARG A 71 1.72 20.35 13.24
CA ARG A 71 1.24 21.34 12.27
C ARG A 71 1.17 20.71 10.88
N ALA A 72 -0.02 20.72 10.29
CA ALA A 72 -0.21 20.36 8.89
C ALA A 72 0.43 21.45 8.00
N THR A 73 1.67 21.21 7.55
CA THR A 73 2.20 21.87 6.37
C THR A 73 1.39 21.37 5.17
N VAL A 74 0.91 22.28 4.30
CA VAL A 74 0.26 21.91 3.03
C VAL A 74 1.21 20.96 2.30
N PRO A 75 0.88 19.67 2.23
CA PRO A 75 1.84 18.70 1.76
C PRO A 75 1.83 18.79 0.21
N GLY A 76 3.04 18.82 -0.36
CA GLY A 76 3.26 18.95 -1.81
C GLY A 76 3.26 17.56 -2.45
N PRO A 77 3.02 17.43 -3.77
CA PRO A 77 2.46 16.25 -4.43
C PRO A 77 2.98 14.86 -4.02
N SER A 78 4.24 14.74 -3.59
CA SER A 78 4.76 13.53 -2.97
C SER A 78 4.38 13.43 -1.50
N ASP A 79 3.11 13.21 -1.20
CA ASP A 79 2.63 13.11 0.18
C ASP A 79 2.90 11.73 0.77
N TYR A 80 3.16 10.69 -0.03
CA TYR A 80 3.32 9.31 0.44
C TYR A 80 4.62 8.65 -0.05
N TRP A 81 5.15 7.74 0.77
CA TRP A 81 6.28 6.89 0.43
C TRP A 81 6.03 5.45 0.89
N ILE A 82 6.67 4.51 0.20
CA ILE A 82 6.73 3.09 0.53
C ILE A 82 8.17 2.61 0.36
N GLU A 83 8.67 1.86 1.34
CA GLU A 83 9.94 1.14 1.27
C GLU A 83 9.68 -0.32 1.59
N ALA A 84 10.21 -1.24 0.79
CA ALA A 84 9.88 -2.65 0.89
C ALA A 84 11.07 -3.55 0.59
N ILE A 85 11.15 -4.65 1.35
CA ILE A 85 11.97 -5.82 1.07
C ILE A 85 10.98 -6.95 0.76
N ILE A 86 11.00 -7.44 -0.47
CA ILE A 86 9.98 -8.34 -1.02
C ILE A 86 10.67 -9.62 -1.46
N GLU A 87 10.21 -10.76 -0.96
CA GLU A 87 10.60 -12.07 -1.48
C GLU A 87 9.67 -12.45 -2.61
N LEU A 88 10.16 -12.38 -3.85
CA LEU A 88 9.40 -12.73 -5.04
C LEU A 88 9.34 -14.25 -5.23
N GLU A 89 8.32 -14.71 -5.94
CA GLU A 89 8.38 -16.04 -6.55
C GLU A 89 9.57 -16.12 -7.53
N PRO A 90 10.28 -17.27 -7.59
CA PRO A 90 11.43 -17.44 -8.48
C PRO A 90 11.11 -17.10 -9.94
N ALA A 91 9.95 -17.53 -10.43
CA ALA A 91 9.52 -17.27 -11.81
C ALA A 91 9.35 -15.76 -12.10
N THR A 92 8.84 -15.00 -11.13
CA THR A 92 8.69 -13.54 -11.25
C THR A 92 10.05 -12.86 -11.25
N ALA A 93 10.94 -13.22 -10.32
CA ALA A 93 12.29 -12.67 -10.27
C ALA A 93 13.08 -12.93 -11.57
N ASP A 94 12.99 -14.16 -12.11
CA ASP A 94 13.64 -14.53 -13.36
C ASP A 94 13.04 -13.82 -14.58
N ALA A 95 11.72 -13.59 -14.57
CA ALA A 95 11.05 -12.78 -15.58
C ALA A 95 11.54 -11.33 -15.55
N LEU A 96 11.68 -10.73 -14.36
CA LEU A 96 12.21 -9.36 -14.21
C LEU A 96 13.66 -9.26 -14.73
N ARG A 97 14.53 -10.22 -14.35
CA ARG A 97 15.92 -10.28 -14.83
C ARG A 97 15.99 -10.39 -16.34
N SER A 98 15.24 -11.33 -16.91
CA SER A 98 15.30 -11.64 -18.34
C SER A 98 14.70 -10.54 -19.20
N LYS A 99 13.63 -9.90 -18.72
CA LYS A 99 12.89 -8.88 -19.48
C LYS A 99 13.57 -7.51 -19.44
N TYR A 100 14.09 -7.10 -18.28
CA TYR A 100 14.60 -5.74 -18.07
C TYR A 100 16.12 -5.65 -18.05
N VAL A 101 16.81 -6.81 -17.97
CA VAL A 101 18.27 -6.93 -18.01
C VAL A 101 18.96 -5.89 -17.11
N PRO A 102 18.59 -5.83 -15.81
CA PRO A 102 19.16 -4.86 -14.88
C PRO A 102 20.66 -5.12 -14.70
N THR A 103 21.42 -4.05 -14.47
CA THR A 103 22.89 -4.11 -14.36
C THR A 103 23.31 -4.23 -12.91
N ALA A 104 24.38 -4.99 -12.66
CA ALA A 104 24.95 -5.10 -11.32
C ALA A 104 25.47 -3.75 -10.83
N THR A 105 25.17 -3.43 -9.58
CA THR A 105 25.68 -2.25 -8.87
C THR A 105 26.37 -2.67 -7.57
N ALA A 106 27.40 -1.91 -7.19
CA ALA A 106 28.01 -2.00 -5.88
C ALA A 106 27.27 -1.14 -4.82
N GLU A 107 26.34 -0.31 -5.27
CA GLU A 107 25.48 0.50 -4.41
C GLU A 107 24.48 -0.40 -3.67
N ALA A 108 24.42 -0.24 -2.35
CA ALA A 108 23.41 -0.90 -1.54
C ALA A 108 22.14 -0.03 -1.54
N PRO A 109 20.94 -0.63 -1.61
CA PRO A 109 19.71 0.12 -1.45
C PRO A 109 19.65 0.75 -0.06
N GLU A 110 19.38 2.05 -0.03
CA GLU A 110 19.19 2.84 1.19
C GLU A 110 17.69 2.88 1.53
N LEU A 111 17.34 2.29 2.68
CA LEU A 111 16.02 2.33 3.28
C LEU A 111 16.08 3.01 4.65
N THR A 112 14.92 3.25 5.25
CA THR A 112 14.77 3.65 6.65
C THR A 112 15.50 2.66 7.55
N GLU A 113 16.12 3.16 8.62
CA GLU A 113 16.94 2.38 9.57
C GLU A 113 16.28 1.06 10.04
N LYS A 114 14.96 1.11 10.28
CA LYS A 114 14.16 -0.06 10.69
C LYS A 114 14.15 -1.20 9.67
N LEU A 115 14.18 -0.89 8.38
CA LEU A 115 14.25 -1.88 7.28
C LEU A 115 15.69 -2.16 6.85
N GLN A 116 16.60 -1.19 6.95
CA GLN A 116 17.98 -1.32 6.48
C GLN A 116 18.69 -2.55 7.08
N LYS A 117 18.39 -2.89 8.34
CA LYS A 117 18.94 -4.06 9.04
C LYS A 117 18.55 -5.41 8.42
N ASP A 118 17.45 -5.46 7.68
CA ASP A 118 16.92 -6.68 7.06
C ASP A 118 17.28 -6.76 5.56
N VAL A 119 17.93 -5.72 5.02
CA VAL A 119 18.41 -5.71 3.62
C VAL A 119 19.55 -6.73 3.49
N PRO A 120 19.46 -7.69 2.55
CA PRO A 120 20.52 -8.66 2.34
C PRO A 120 21.80 -7.99 1.82
N GLY A 121 22.96 -8.60 2.08
CA GLY A 121 24.21 -8.15 1.47
C GLY A 121 24.15 -8.26 -0.06
N GLY A 122 24.76 -7.33 -0.78
CA GLY A 122 24.78 -7.33 -2.25
C GLY A 122 25.65 -8.45 -2.88
N PRO A 123 25.79 -8.46 -4.22
CA PRO A 123 25.45 -7.36 -5.13
C PRO A 123 23.98 -7.34 -5.56
N PHE A 124 23.50 -6.14 -5.91
CA PHE A 124 22.16 -5.91 -6.44
C PHE A 124 22.20 -5.62 -7.94
N LEU A 125 21.09 -5.88 -8.60
CA LEU A 125 20.82 -5.53 -9.99
C LEU A 125 19.80 -4.39 -10.01
N THR A 126 20.10 -3.30 -10.70
CA THR A 126 19.21 -2.13 -10.82
C THR A 126 19.28 -1.54 -12.23
N GLY A 127 18.35 -0.65 -12.56
CA GLY A 127 18.41 0.15 -13.77
C GLY A 127 17.07 0.74 -14.21
N PRO A 128 17.08 1.73 -15.12
CA PRO A 128 15.89 2.53 -15.44
C PRO A 128 14.71 1.72 -15.98
N ALA A 129 14.99 0.63 -16.71
CA ALA A 129 13.94 -0.22 -17.25
C ALA A 129 13.20 -1.01 -16.16
N LEU A 130 13.92 -1.45 -15.11
CA LEU A 130 13.34 -2.13 -13.96
C LEU A 130 12.55 -1.13 -13.10
N ASP A 131 13.12 0.06 -12.87
CA ASP A 131 12.46 1.15 -12.14
C ASP A 131 11.13 1.55 -12.80
N THR A 132 11.15 1.74 -14.12
CA THR A 132 9.95 2.07 -14.91
C THR A 132 8.91 0.95 -14.83
N ALA A 133 9.33 -0.31 -14.85
CA ALA A 133 8.43 -1.45 -14.75
C ALA A 133 7.73 -1.60 -13.40
N LEU A 134 8.38 -1.10 -12.34
CA LEU A 134 7.87 -1.09 -10.97
C LEU A 134 7.28 0.27 -10.58
N SER A 135 7.25 1.22 -11.50
CA SER A 135 6.53 2.48 -11.38
C SER A 135 5.15 2.35 -12.03
N ASN A 136 4.25 3.28 -11.70
CA ASN A 136 2.95 3.44 -12.34
C ASN A 136 2.61 4.94 -12.42
N ASP A 137 1.39 5.28 -12.82
CA ASP A 137 0.95 6.67 -12.99
C ASP A 137 0.92 7.46 -11.67
N ASP A 138 0.79 6.78 -10.54
CA ASP A 138 0.74 7.38 -9.19
C ASP A 138 2.08 7.23 -8.44
N TRP A 139 2.90 6.21 -8.74
CA TRP A 139 4.10 5.88 -7.96
C TRP A 139 5.36 5.84 -8.83
N ARG A 140 6.37 6.61 -8.44
CA ARG A 140 7.73 6.50 -8.96
C ARG A 140 8.58 5.60 -8.06
N SER A 141 9.15 4.55 -8.64
CA SER A 141 9.92 3.52 -7.92
C SER A 141 11.40 3.50 -8.30
N THR A 142 12.25 3.17 -7.33
CA THR A 142 13.64 2.74 -7.54
C THR A 142 13.77 1.31 -7.00
N ALA A 143 14.32 0.41 -7.81
CA ALA A 143 14.29 -1.02 -7.57
C ALA A 143 15.68 -1.67 -7.65
N TYR A 144 15.94 -2.56 -6.70
CA TYR A 144 17.18 -3.30 -6.56
C TYR A 144 16.85 -4.78 -6.37
N LEU A 145 17.05 -5.58 -7.41
CA LEU A 145 16.85 -7.02 -7.34
C LEU A 145 18.16 -7.70 -6.91
N HIS A 146 18.15 -8.47 -5.84
CA HIS A 146 19.33 -9.18 -5.39
C HIS A 146 19.82 -10.17 -6.46
N SER A 147 21.13 -10.18 -6.71
CA SER A 147 21.72 -10.96 -7.82
C SER A 147 21.68 -12.48 -7.58
N GLY A 148 21.74 -12.92 -6.32
CA GLY A 148 21.81 -14.33 -5.93
C GLY A 148 20.56 -14.91 -5.26
N SER A 149 19.49 -14.13 -5.10
CA SER A 149 18.24 -14.55 -4.45
C SER A 149 17.04 -13.88 -5.13
N ASN A 150 15.83 -14.24 -4.76
CA ASN A 150 14.61 -13.63 -5.33
C ASN A 150 14.12 -12.42 -4.53
N THR A 151 15.03 -11.77 -3.79
CA THR A 151 14.71 -10.61 -2.96
C THR A 151 14.77 -9.32 -3.79
N LEU A 152 13.65 -8.63 -3.88
CA LEU A 152 13.53 -7.29 -4.45
C LEU A 152 13.49 -6.28 -3.30
N VAL A 153 14.38 -5.30 -3.34
CA VAL A 153 14.33 -4.12 -2.48
C VAL A 153 13.85 -2.95 -3.31
N MET A 154 12.87 -2.19 -2.80
CA MET A 154 12.23 -1.12 -3.56
C MET A 154 11.90 0.07 -2.66
N ARG A 155 12.08 1.26 -3.21
CA ARG A 155 11.57 2.51 -2.66
C ARG A 155 10.65 3.15 -3.68
N SER A 156 9.48 3.60 -3.24
CA SER A 156 8.48 4.23 -4.09
C SER A 156 7.95 5.48 -3.41
N VAL A 157 7.77 6.54 -4.19
CA VAL A 157 7.16 7.80 -3.75
C VAL A 157 5.98 8.12 -4.66
N ASP A 158 4.96 8.72 -4.09
CA ASP A 158 3.82 9.27 -4.83
C ASP A 158 4.31 10.41 -5.74
N ASP A 159 3.86 10.44 -7.00
CA ASP A 159 4.27 11.42 -8.04
C ASP A 159 3.12 12.34 -8.47
#